data_AF-A0A0W0XX27-F1
#
_entry.id   AF-A0A0W0XX27-F1
#
_cell.length_a   1.000
_cell.length_b   1.000
_cell.length_c   1.000
_cell.angle_alpha   90.00
_cell.angle_beta   90.00
_cell.angle_gamma   90.00
#
_symmetry.space_group_name_H-M   'P 1'
#
loop_
_entity.id
_entity.type
_entity.pdbx_description
1 polymer ?
#
loop_
_entity_poly.entity_id
_entity_poly.type
_entity_poly.pdbx_seq_one_letter_code
_entity_poly.pdbx_strand_id
1 'polypeptide(L)'
;MLTKQGLFKPESNKNNSSYIYTMLDWERAQTIIANKTDKFSSPWLIRESSVDGLLSITYYNPESKKIQHQRLCFNGTLWDHAPSDLDAAKTVAMQCQKVSKDNLSESGGVLLASFLSEHGYHADNLIYPPESQATKNKFYTGYDLNTIQYKP
;
A
#
# COMPACT_ATOMS: atom_id res chain seq x y z
N MET A 1 -2.70 0.65 -39.64
CA MET A 1 -2.65 1.25 -38.30
C MET A 1 -3.57 0.45 -37.40
N LEU A 2 -3.03 -0.27 -36.41
CA LEU A 2 -3.81 -1.08 -35.47
C LEU A 2 -3.98 -0.29 -34.18
N THR A 3 -5.18 0.24 -33.95
CA THR A 3 -5.60 0.78 -32.65
C THR A 3 -5.94 -0.38 -31.73
N LYS A 4 -5.04 -0.69 -30.80
CA LYS A 4 -5.36 -1.47 -29.59
C LYS A 4 -5.89 -0.48 -28.55
N GLN A 5 -7.13 -0.66 -28.09
CA GLN A 5 -7.59 -0.29 -26.74
C GLN A 5 -9.06 -0.68 -26.60
N GLY A 6 -9.36 -1.52 -25.61
CA GLY A 6 -10.73 -1.89 -25.29
C GLY A 6 -10.83 -3.07 -24.33
N LEU A 7 -10.85 -2.75 -23.04
CA LEU A 7 -11.58 -3.47 -21.99
C LEU A 7 -11.03 -4.83 -21.54
N PHE A 8 -9.95 -4.81 -20.76
CA PHE A 8 -9.78 -5.83 -19.73
C PHE A 8 -10.66 -5.43 -18.54
N LYS A 9 -11.88 -6.01 -18.47
CA LYS A 9 -12.64 -6.03 -17.22
C LYS A 9 -12.07 -7.16 -16.37
N PRO A 10 -11.42 -6.91 -15.22
CA PRO A 10 -11.21 -7.98 -14.27
C PRO A 10 -12.59 -8.47 -13.79
N GLU A 11 -12.85 -9.76 -13.96
CA GLU A 11 -14.02 -10.41 -13.39
C GLU A 11 -14.03 -10.16 -11.87
N SER A 12 -15.10 -9.51 -11.39
CA SER A 12 -15.27 -9.21 -9.97
C SER A 12 -15.55 -10.50 -9.19
N ASN A 13 -14.49 -11.15 -8.71
CA ASN A 13 -14.62 -12.21 -7.73
C ASN A 13 -14.96 -11.62 -6.36
N LYS A 14 -15.89 -12.26 -5.67
CA LYS A 14 -16.64 -11.79 -4.47
C LYS A 14 -15.82 -11.42 -3.21
N ASN A 15 -14.50 -11.28 -3.29
CA ASN A 15 -13.65 -10.79 -2.19
C ASN A 15 -12.85 -9.54 -2.60
N ASN A 16 -13.55 -8.48 -3.02
CA ASN A 16 -13.01 -7.14 -3.34
C ASN A 16 -12.44 -6.38 -2.12
N SER A 17 -12.01 -7.07 -1.06
CA SER A 17 -11.44 -6.43 0.12
C SER A 17 -10.03 -5.93 -0.22
N SER A 18 -9.80 -4.62 -0.03
CA SER A 18 -8.49 -4.04 -0.26
C SER A 18 -7.42 -4.73 0.59
N TYR A 19 -6.20 -4.87 0.05
CA TYR A 19 -5.06 -5.34 0.83
C TYR A 19 -4.47 -4.27 1.75
N ILE A 20 -5.00 -3.04 1.68
CA ILE A 20 -4.61 -1.93 2.54
C ILE A 20 -5.49 -1.93 3.78
N TYR A 21 -4.86 -1.91 4.96
CA TYR A 21 -5.58 -1.67 6.21
C TYR A 21 -6.08 -0.23 6.28
N THR A 22 -7.22 -0.02 6.93
CA THR A 22 -7.57 1.28 7.50
C THR A 22 -6.47 1.76 8.47
N MET A 23 -6.55 3.01 8.91
CA MET A 23 -5.54 3.55 9.82
C MET A 23 -5.45 2.67 11.09
N LEU A 24 -4.26 2.14 11.34
CA LEU A 24 -3.88 1.49 12.58
C LEU A 24 -2.85 2.35 13.30
N ASP A 25 -2.93 2.40 14.63
CA ASP A 25 -1.81 2.89 15.43
C ASP A 25 -0.57 1.99 15.28
N TRP A 26 0.57 2.50 15.72
CA TRP A 26 1.86 1.84 15.53
C TRP A 26 1.99 0.55 16.36
N GLU A 27 1.34 0.49 17.53
CA GLU A 27 1.42 -0.66 18.45
C GLU A 27 0.66 -1.85 17.89
N ARG A 28 -0.53 -1.58 17.34
CA ARG A 28 -1.37 -2.57 16.70
C ARG A 28 -0.74 -3.09 15.41
N ALA A 29 -0.20 -2.21 14.57
CA ALA A 29 0.49 -2.63 13.35
C ALA A 29 1.68 -3.54 13.66
N GLN A 30 2.51 -3.19 14.65
CA GLN A 30 3.62 -4.05 15.08
C GLN A 30 3.14 -5.38 15.65
N THR A 31 2.10 -5.38 16.48
CA THR A 31 1.57 -6.61 17.07
C THR A 31 1.12 -7.58 15.98
N ILE A 32 0.50 -7.08 14.92
CA ILE A 32 0.13 -7.87 13.75
C ILE A 32 1.38 -8.47 13.08
N ILE A 33 2.43 -7.69 12.85
CA ILE A 33 3.69 -8.19 12.26
C ILE A 33 4.35 -9.24 13.17
N ALA A 34 4.50 -8.95 14.46
CA ALA A 34 5.17 -9.81 15.43
C ALA A 34 4.52 -11.20 15.48
N ASN A 35 3.19 -11.25 15.51
CA ASN A 35 2.38 -12.48 15.53
C ASN A 35 2.39 -13.27 14.21
N LYS A 36 3.22 -12.85 13.24
CA LYS A 36 3.32 -13.48 11.92
C LYS A 36 4.75 -13.81 11.53
N THR A 37 5.72 -13.57 12.42
CA THR A 37 7.15 -13.85 12.20
C THR A 37 7.50 -15.35 12.20
N ASP A 38 6.61 -16.19 12.73
CA ASP A 38 6.68 -17.66 12.64
C ASP A 38 6.17 -18.19 11.29
N LYS A 39 5.24 -17.45 10.66
CA LYS A 39 4.57 -17.84 9.42
C LYS A 39 5.24 -17.29 8.16
N PHE A 40 5.77 -16.07 8.22
CA PHE A 40 6.40 -15.40 7.09
C PHE A 40 7.86 -15.09 7.41
N SER A 41 8.74 -15.20 6.42
CA SER A 41 10.17 -14.89 6.62
C SER A 41 10.41 -13.38 6.76
N SER A 42 9.61 -12.57 6.07
CA SER A 42 9.69 -11.11 6.09
C SER A 42 8.29 -10.48 6.06
N PRO A 43 7.47 -10.69 7.13
CA PRO A 43 6.09 -10.22 7.15
C PRO A 43 5.99 -8.71 7.00
N TRP A 44 5.01 -8.28 6.21
CA TRP A 44 4.70 -6.86 6.06
C TRP A 44 3.21 -6.61 5.86
N LEU A 45 2.79 -5.39 6.14
CA LEU A 45 1.45 -4.89 5.87
C LEU A 45 1.54 -3.45 5.38
N ILE A 46 0.50 -3.00 4.70
CA ILE A 46 0.32 -1.61 4.29
C ILE A 46 -1.00 -1.08 4.83
N ARG A 47 -0.99 0.16 5.28
CA ARG A 47 -2.12 0.80 5.95
C ARG A 47 -2.23 2.27 5.59
N GLU A 48 -3.40 2.83 5.77
CA GLU A 48 -3.54 4.29 5.81
C GLU A 48 -2.63 4.87 6.89
N SER A 49 -1.87 5.90 6.52
CA SER A 49 -0.98 6.59 7.43
C SER A 49 -1.76 7.45 8.42
N SER A 50 -1.18 7.71 9.58
CA SER A 50 -1.67 8.74 10.52
C SER A 50 -1.42 10.17 10.02
N VAL A 51 -0.67 10.31 8.92
CA VAL A 51 -0.56 11.56 8.16
C VAL A 51 -1.44 11.39 6.94
N ASP A 52 -2.55 12.14 6.91
CA ASP A 52 -3.55 12.06 5.84
C ASP A 52 -2.92 12.14 4.45
N GLY A 53 -3.42 11.32 3.52
CA GLY A 53 -2.95 11.28 2.14
C GLY A 53 -1.64 10.53 1.91
N LEU A 54 -1.06 9.92 2.95
CA LEU A 54 0.05 8.99 2.84
C LEU A 54 -0.41 7.55 3.11
N LEU A 55 0.36 6.59 2.60
CA LEU A 55 0.31 5.20 3.07
C LEU A 55 1.48 4.94 4.03
N SER A 56 1.35 3.92 4.85
CA SER A 56 2.44 3.42 5.69
C SER A 56 2.62 1.93 5.48
N ILE A 57 3.84 1.51 5.16
CA ILE A 57 4.24 0.11 5.22
C ILE A 57 4.82 -0.15 6.60
N THR A 58 4.39 -1.24 7.24
CA THR A 58 5.02 -1.75 8.47
C THR A 58 5.55 -3.14 8.17
N TYR A 59 6.80 -3.43 8.48
CA TYR A 59 7.47 -4.66 8.08
C TYR A 59 8.50 -5.14 9.09
N TYR A 60 8.76 -6.44 9.13
CA TYR A 60 9.87 -7.01 9.86
C TYR A 60 11.15 -6.98 9.02
N ASN A 61 12.20 -6.34 9.53
CA ASN A 61 13.52 -6.36 8.93
C ASN A 61 14.36 -7.49 9.55
N PRO A 62 14.67 -8.56 8.80
CA PRO A 62 15.37 -9.74 9.34
C PRO A 62 16.82 -9.46 9.73
N GLU A 63 17.49 -8.51 9.06
CA GLU A 63 18.89 -8.16 9.35
C GLU A 63 19.01 -7.46 10.71
N SER A 64 18.17 -6.46 10.94
CA SER A 64 18.17 -5.70 12.19
C SER A 64 17.33 -6.36 13.30
N LYS A 65 16.55 -7.39 12.96
CA LYS A 65 15.56 -8.05 13.83
C LYS A 65 14.55 -7.09 14.45
N LYS A 66 14.23 -6.00 13.75
CA LYS A 66 13.31 -4.95 14.22
C LYS A 66 12.14 -4.79 13.28
N ILE A 67 11.00 -4.42 13.85
CA ILE A 67 9.85 -3.97 13.07
C ILE A 67 10.08 -2.50 12.73
N GLN A 68 9.97 -2.17 11.46
CA GLN A 68 10.17 -0.84 10.91
C GLN A 68 8.89 -0.37 10.22
N HIS A 69 8.81 0.95 9.99
CA HIS A 69 7.74 1.52 9.19
C HIS A 69 8.29 2.59 8.25
N GLN A 70 7.62 2.73 7.12
CA GLN A 70 7.96 3.73 6.12
C GLN A 70 6.69 4.32 5.53
N ARG A 71 6.68 5.64 5.36
CA ARG A 71 5.56 6.34 4.73
C ARG A 71 5.78 6.41 3.22
N LEU A 72 4.68 6.34 2.47
CA LEU A 72 4.68 6.50 1.03
C LEU A 72 3.75 7.62 0.60
N CYS A 73 4.14 8.29 -0.47
CA CYS A 73 3.41 9.37 -1.12
C CYS A 73 3.23 9.06 -2.60
N PHE A 74 2.04 9.34 -3.14
CA PHE A 74 1.87 9.41 -4.58
C PHE A 74 2.11 10.86 -5.05
N ASN A 75 3.16 11.07 -5.84
CA ASN A 75 3.54 12.42 -6.30
C ASN A 75 2.81 12.88 -7.57
N GLY A 76 1.86 12.09 -8.07
CA GLY A 76 1.16 12.33 -9.35
C GLY A 76 1.62 11.40 -10.47
N THR A 77 2.83 10.85 -10.37
CA THR A 77 3.42 9.98 -11.40
C THR A 77 3.79 8.62 -10.86
N LEU A 78 4.31 8.55 -9.63
CA LEU A 78 4.75 7.31 -8.99
C LEU A 78 4.53 7.36 -7.48
N TRP A 79 4.66 6.19 -6.85
CA TRP A 79 4.77 6.06 -5.40
C TRP A 79 6.23 6.19 -4.99
N ASP A 80 6.49 6.98 -3.95
CA ASP A 80 7.83 7.18 -3.40
C ASP A 80 7.80 7.28 -1.87
N HIS A 81 8.96 7.16 -1.26
CA HIS A 81 9.16 7.33 0.17
C HIS A 81 8.86 8.77 0.62
N ALA A 82 8.01 8.90 1.63
CA ALA A 82 7.82 10.15 2.35
C ALA A 82 8.74 10.21 3.57
N PRO A 83 9.07 11.42 4.06
CA PRO A 83 9.89 11.60 5.26
C PRO A 83 9.35 10.85 6.50
N SER A 84 10.28 10.37 7.33
CA SER A 84 9.96 9.79 8.64
C SER A 84 9.62 10.85 9.68
N ASP A 85 10.24 12.03 9.58
CA ASP A 85 9.88 13.20 10.39
C ASP A 85 8.43 13.62 10.12
N LEU A 86 7.68 13.90 11.20
CA LEU A 86 6.24 14.12 11.12
C LEU A 86 5.89 15.43 10.38
N ASP A 87 6.63 16.51 10.64
CA ASP A 87 6.31 17.82 10.08
C ASP A 87 6.77 17.93 8.62
N ALA A 88 7.91 17.32 8.28
CA ALA A 88 8.32 17.12 6.90
C ALA A 88 7.32 16.23 6.14
N ALA A 89 6.83 15.14 6.75
CA ALA A 89 5.83 14.27 6.15
C ALA A 89 4.51 14.99 5.86
N LYS A 90 4.01 15.81 6.78
CA LYS A 90 2.81 16.64 6.56
C LYS A 90 3.01 17.61 5.40
N THR A 91 4.18 18.22 5.29
CA THR A 91 4.51 19.14 4.19
C THR A 91 4.45 18.44 2.84
N VAL A 92 5.07 17.27 2.73
CA VAL A 92 5.04 16.44 1.52
C VAL A 92 3.62 15.93 1.23
N ALA A 93 2.87 15.52 2.25
CA ALA A 93 1.50 15.04 2.10
C ALA A 93 0.58 16.09 1.47
N MET A 94 0.69 17.36 1.88
CA MET A 94 -0.08 18.45 1.27
C MET A 94 0.19 18.58 -0.23
N GLN A 95 1.45 18.43 -0.65
CA GLN A 95 1.85 18.49 -2.06
C GLN A 95 1.28 17.30 -2.83
N CYS A 96 1.50 16.07 -2.34
CA CYS A 96 1.02 14.85 -2.98
C CYS A 96 -0.50 14.79 -3.08
N GLN A 97 -1.24 15.20 -2.03
CA GLN A 97 -2.70 15.21 -2.06
C GLN A 97 -3.24 16.14 -3.14
N LYS A 98 -2.59 17.27 -3.38
CA LYS A 98 -2.98 18.22 -4.43
C LYS A 98 -2.88 17.57 -5.82
N VAL A 99 -1.83 16.81 -6.09
CA VAL A 99 -1.61 16.16 -7.40
C VAL A 99 -2.43 14.86 -7.52
N SER A 100 -2.63 14.17 -6.40
CA SER A 100 -3.37 12.90 -6.32
C SER A 100 -4.85 13.05 -6.64
N LYS A 101 -5.50 14.15 -6.21
CA LYS A 101 -6.92 14.40 -6.47
C LYS A 101 -7.26 14.47 -7.96
N ASP A 102 -6.28 14.81 -8.79
CA ASP A 102 -6.48 15.05 -10.22
C ASP A 102 -6.04 13.87 -11.11
N ASN A 103 -5.19 12.96 -10.61
CA ASN A 103 -4.47 11.99 -11.45
C ASN A 103 -4.46 10.52 -10.97
N LEU A 104 -5.01 10.20 -9.80
CA LEU A 104 -5.05 8.80 -9.33
C LEU A 104 -6.20 8.03 -10.00
N SER A 105 -5.93 7.58 -11.23
CA SER A 105 -6.72 6.56 -11.91
C SER A 105 -6.37 5.16 -11.40
N GLU A 106 -7.01 4.12 -11.96
CA GLU A 106 -6.69 2.69 -11.77
C GLU A 106 -5.18 2.38 -11.90
N SER A 107 -4.41 3.21 -12.62
CA SER A 107 -2.94 3.16 -12.69
C SER A 107 -2.23 3.27 -11.35
N GLY A 108 -2.78 3.98 -10.36
CA GLY A 108 -2.14 4.18 -9.07
C GLY A 108 -1.93 2.89 -8.28
N GLY A 109 -2.84 1.92 -8.40
CA GLY A 109 -2.73 0.61 -7.77
C GLY A 109 -1.62 -0.24 -8.39
N VAL A 110 -1.53 -0.22 -9.72
CA VAL A 110 -0.45 -0.90 -10.48
C VAL A 110 0.91 -0.29 -10.17
N LEU A 111 1.00 1.04 -10.08
CA LEU A 111 2.23 1.74 -9.72
C LEU A 111 2.66 1.43 -8.28
N LEU A 112 1.70 1.30 -7.35
CA LEU A 112 2.01 0.88 -5.98
C LEU A 112 2.53 -0.55 -5.94
N ALA A 113 1.88 -1.47 -6.66
CA ALA A 113 2.31 -2.86 -6.75
C ALA A 113 3.73 -2.98 -7.33
N SER A 114 4.03 -2.18 -8.36
CA SER A 114 5.37 -2.10 -8.97
C SER A 114 6.40 -1.62 -7.96
N PHE A 115 6.12 -0.50 -7.28
CA PHE A 115 6.97 0.03 -6.21
C PHE A 115 7.23 -1.02 -5.12
N LEU A 116 6.17 -1.69 -4.65
CA LEU A 116 6.27 -2.71 -3.59
C LEU A 116 7.17 -3.88 -4.02
N SER A 117 6.98 -4.38 -5.24
CA SER A 117 7.78 -5.49 -5.78
C SER A 117 9.25 -5.09 -5.95
N GLU A 118 9.53 -3.90 -6.48
CA GLU A 118 10.89 -3.38 -6.68
C GLU A 118 11.66 -3.22 -5.37
N HIS A 119 10.95 -2.93 -4.28
CA HIS A 119 11.54 -2.76 -2.94
C HIS A 119 11.48 -4.03 -2.08
N GLY A 120 11.16 -5.19 -2.67
CA GLY A 120 11.20 -6.49 -1.98
C GLY A 120 9.99 -6.81 -1.10
N TYR A 121 8.90 -6.04 -1.20
CA TYR A 121 7.64 -6.31 -0.51
C TYR A 121 6.83 -7.35 -1.30
N HIS A 122 7.26 -8.61 -1.25
CA HIS A 122 6.62 -9.70 -1.97
C HIS A 122 5.24 -10.04 -1.39
N ALA A 123 4.24 -10.21 -2.26
CA ALA A 123 2.84 -10.50 -1.88
C ALA A 123 2.69 -11.80 -1.06
N ASP A 124 3.62 -12.75 -1.20
CA ASP A 124 3.62 -13.99 -0.41
C ASP A 124 3.91 -13.76 1.09
N ASN A 125 4.48 -12.60 1.44
CA ASN A 125 4.73 -12.18 2.81
C ASN A 125 3.75 -11.10 3.31
N LEU A 126 2.76 -10.74 2.48
CA LEU A 126 1.76 -9.75 2.82
C LEU A 126 0.77 -10.33 3.83
N ILE A 127 0.56 -9.58 4.92
CA ILE A 127 -0.49 -9.85 5.88
C ILE A 127 -1.73 -9.09 5.43
N TYR A 128 -2.77 -9.82 5.02
CA TYR A 128 -4.02 -9.23 4.56
C TYR A 128 -4.90 -8.74 5.71
N PRO A 129 -5.56 -7.58 5.55
CA PRO A 129 -6.54 -7.13 6.53
C PRO A 129 -7.76 -8.07 6.56
N PRO A 130 -8.31 -8.37 7.75
CA PRO A 130 -9.69 -8.83 7.82
C PRO A 130 -10.61 -7.73 7.29
N GLU A 131 -11.78 -8.08 6.76
CA GLU A 131 -12.72 -7.15 6.14
C GLU A 131 -13.06 -5.93 7.02
N SER A 132 -13.18 -6.12 8.33
CA SER A 132 -13.46 -5.05 9.30
C SER A 132 -12.31 -4.05 9.47
N GLN A 133 -11.10 -4.39 9.06
CA GLN A 133 -9.90 -3.56 9.13
C GLN A 133 -9.38 -3.18 7.74
N ALA A 134 -9.99 -3.64 6.66
CA ALA A 134 -9.64 -3.21 5.32
C ALA A 134 -10.07 -1.75 5.12
N THR A 135 -9.29 -1.00 4.34
CA THR A 135 -9.64 0.38 4.01
C THR A 135 -10.98 0.44 3.28
N LYS A 136 -11.78 1.44 3.65
CA LYS A 136 -13.00 1.83 2.93
C LYS A 136 -12.82 3.15 2.21
N ASN A 137 -11.58 3.64 2.17
CA ASN A 137 -11.24 4.89 1.55
C ASN A 137 -11.38 4.75 0.04
N LYS A 138 -12.26 5.57 -0.54
CA LYS A 138 -12.58 5.52 -1.97
C LYS A 138 -11.35 5.80 -2.83
N PHE A 139 -10.32 6.49 -2.30
CA PHE A 139 -9.03 6.71 -2.97
C PHE A 139 -8.30 5.40 -3.32
N TYR A 140 -8.54 4.31 -2.58
CA TYR A 140 -7.91 3.01 -2.81
C TYR A 140 -8.88 1.97 -3.38
N THR A 141 -9.96 2.44 -4.01
CA THR A 141 -10.89 1.54 -4.70
C THR A 141 -10.14 0.81 -5.81
N GLY A 142 -10.24 -0.52 -5.85
CA GLY A 142 -9.51 -1.37 -6.81
C GLY A 142 -8.12 -1.78 -6.36
N TYR A 143 -7.64 -1.34 -5.19
CA TYR A 143 -6.37 -1.81 -4.62
C TYR A 143 -6.60 -3.15 -3.93
N ASP A 144 -6.82 -4.18 -4.74
CA ASP A 144 -7.15 -5.53 -4.32
C ASP A 144 -6.05 -6.55 -4.65
N LEU A 145 -6.29 -7.81 -4.32
CA LEU A 145 -5.37 -8.92 -4.54
C LEU A 145 -4.89 -9.03 -5.99
N ASN A 146 -5.76 -8.76 -6.96
CA ASN A 146 -5.42 -8.88 -8.37
C ASN A 146 -4.39 -7.82 -8.77
N THR A 147 -4.47 -6.63 -8.19
CA THR A 147 -3.50 -5.56 -8.47
C THR A 147 -2.13 -5.81 -7.87
N ILE A 148 -2.05 -6.38 -6.67
CA ILE A 148 -0.77 -6.60 -5.99
C ILE A 148 -0.04 -7.87 -6.44
N GLN A 149 -0.79 -8.86 -6.94
CA GLN A 149 -0.20 -10.07 -7.54
C GLN A 149 0.16 -9.87 -9.01
N TYR A 150 -0.19 -8.71 -9.59
CA TYR A 150 0.11 -8.40 -10.97
C TYR A 150 1.63 -8.32 -11.18
N LYS A 151 2.17 -9.30 -11.92
CA LYS A 151 3.51 -9.22 -12.50
C LYS A 151 3.35 -8.59 -13.89
N PRO A 152 3.97 -7.42 -14.16
CA PRO A 152 3.93 -6.80 -15.48
C PRO A 152 4.53 -7.70 -16.57
#